data_AF-G3QH71-F1
#
_entry.id   AF-G3QH71-F1
#
_cell.length_a   1.000
_cell.length_b   1.000
_cell.length_c   1.000
_cell.angle_alpha   90.00
_cell.angle_beta   90.00
_cell.angle_gamma   90.00
#
_symmetry.space_group_name_H-M   'P 1'
#
loop_
_entity.id
_entity.type
_entity.pdbx_description
1 polymer ?
#
loop_
_entity_poly.entity_id
_entity_poly.type
_entity_poly.pdbx_seq_one_letter_code
_entity_poly.pdbx_strand_id
1 'polypeptide(L)'
;MGSQTMAVALPRDLRQDASLAKRRHAELCRQKRVFNARNRIIGGDTEAWDVQVHDQKIKEATEKARHETFAAEMRQNDKIMCILENRKKRDRKNLCRAINDFQQSFQKPETRREFDLSDPLALKKDLPARQSDNDVRNTVSGMQKFMGEDLNFHERKKFQEEQNREWSLQQQREWKNARAEQKCAEALYTETRLQFDETAKHLQKLESTTRKAVCASVKDFNKSQAIKSVERKKQEKKQEQEDNLAEITSVLRGDLLSENPQQAASSFGPHRVVPDRWKGMTQEQLEQIRLVQKQQIQEKLRLREEKRQRDLDWDRRRIQGACATLLFERQQWRQQRDLRRALDSSNLSLAKEQRLQKKYMNEVYTNQPTGDYFTQFNTGSR
;
A
#
# COMPACT_ATOMS: atom_id res chain seq x y z
N MET A 1 252.23 13.39 -67.30
CA MET A 1 252.49 14.47 -66.31
C MET A 1 251.31 15.42 -66.34
N GLY A 2 250.32 15.38 -65.46
CA GLY A 2 250.00 14.51 -64.33
C GLY A 2 248.51 14.75 -64.03
N SER A 3 247.70 13.69 -63.97
CA SER A 3 247.40 12.88 -62.77
C SER A 3 246.34 13.57 -61.91
N GLN A 4 245.08 13.09 -61.95
CA GLN A 4 244.56 12.05 -61.06
C GLN A 4 244.67 12.39 -59.58
N THR A 5 243.53 12.39 -58.87
CA THR A 5 243.32 11.58 -57.67
C THR A 5 241.82 11.54 -57.35
N MET A 6 241.34 10.34 -57.01
CA MET A 6 239.98 10.01 -56.60
C MET A 6 239.93 9.87 -55.07
N ALA A 7 238.82 10.29 -54.46
CA ALA A 7 238.52 10.12 -53.03
C ALA A 7 237.23 9.29 -52.85
N VAL A 8 237.20 8.44 -51.82
CA VAL A 8 236.15 7.46 -51.50
C VAL A 8 235.10 8.08 -50.55
N ALA A 9 233.80 7.83 -50.79
CA ALA A 9 232.64 8.47 -50.13
C ALA A 9 231.99 7.65 -48.98
N LEU A 10 231.30 8.32 -48.04
CA LEU A 10 230.82 7.78 -46.75
C LEU A 10 229.29 7.50 -46.72
N PRO A 11 228.76 6.64 -45.79
CA PRO A 11 227.35 6.21 -45.75
C PRO A 11 226.29 7.31 -45.59
N ARG A 12 226.68 8.48 -45.08
CA ARG A 12 225.77 9.64 -44.94
C ARG A 12 225.37 10.19 -46.31
N ASP A 13 226.26 10.05 -47.29
CA ASP A 13 226.04 10.46 -48.67
C ASP A 13 225.02 9.52 -49.35
N LEU A 14 225.08 8.21 -49.08
CA LEU A 14 224.12 7.23 -49.62
C LEU A 14 222.67 7.44 -49.14
N ARG A 15 222.45 7.85 -47.89
CA ARG A 15 221.09 8.21 -47.40
C ARG A 15 220.61 9.52 -48.01
N GLN A 16 221.50 10.50 -48.16
CA GLN A 16 221.17 11.73 -48.86
C GLN A 16 220.76 11.41 -50.30
N ASP A 17 221.49 10.55 -50.99
CA ASP A 17 221.16 10.12 -52.35
C ASP A 17 219.84 9.35 -52.43
N ALA A 18 219.52 8.44 -51.51
CA ALA A 18 218.23 7.74 -51.51
C ALA A 18 217.04 8.67 -51.21
N SER A 19 217.23 9.63 -50.30
CA SER A 19 216.23 10.66 -50.03
C SER A 19 216.05 11.60 -51.22
N LEU A 20 217.15 11.97 -51.89
CA LEU A 20 217.16 12.74 -53.12
C LEU A 20 216.54 11.95 -54.28
N ALA A 21 216.73 10.63 -54.35
CA ALA A 21 216.13 9.77 -55.35
C ALA A 21 214.61 9.62 -55.12
N LYS A 22 214.15 9.44 -53.88
CA LYS A 22 212.71 9.48 -53.55
C LYS A 22 212.12 10.86 -53.85
N ARG A 23 212.83 11.94 -53.51
CA ARG A 23 212.41 13.30 -53.87
C ARG A 23 212.31 13.44 -55.37
N ARG A 24 213.36 13.11 -56.12
CA ARG A 24 213.36 13.11 -57.59
C ARG A 24 212.25 12.24 -58.16
N HIS A 25 211.97 11.07 -57.60
CA HIS A 25 210.89 10.20 -58.09
C HIS A 25 209.49 10.76 -57.77
N ALA A 26 209.28 11.30 -56.57
CA ALA A 26 208.06 11.99 -56.21
C ALA A 26 207.87 13.27 -57.03
N GLU A 27 208.96 14.02 -57.27
CA GLU A 27 209.04 15.16 -58.19
C GLU A 27 208.67 14.70 -59.59
N LEU A 28 209.18 13.56 -60.08
CA LEU A 28 208.83 13.01 -61.40
C LEU A 28 207.35 12.59 -61.47
N CYS A 29 206.81 11.91 -60.46
CA CYS A 29 205.39 11.54 -60.41
C CYS A 29 204.47 12.77 -60.25
N ARG A 30 204.95 13.81 -59.56
CA ARG A 30 204.28 15.11 -59.47
C ARG A 30 204.38 15.86 -60.79
N GLN A 31 205.54 15.91 -61.42
CA GLN A 31 205.78 16.51 -62.72
C GLN A 31 204.89 15.85 -63.78
N LYS A 32 204.77 14.52 -63.80
CA LYS A 32 203.81 13.81 -64.67
C LYS A 32 202.36 14.27 -64.47
N ARG A 33 201.97 14.69 -63.27
CA ARG A 33 200.63 15.23 -62.97
C ARG A 33 200.49 16.72 -63.25
N VAL A 34 201.55 17.52 -63.01
CA VAL A 34 201.56 18.99 -63.14
C VAL A 34 201.80 19.45 -64.57
N PHE A 35 202.71 18.79 -65.31
CA PHE A 35 202.99 19.11 -66.71
C PHE A 35 201.95 18.52 -67.67
N ASN A 36 201.23 17.47 -67.26
CA ASN A 36 200.08 17.01 -68.03
C ASN A 36 198.89 17.95 -67.76
N ALA A 37 198.72 18.95 -68.62
CA ALA A 37 197.66 19.95 -68.51
C ALA A 37 196.26 19.33 -68.32
N ARG A 38 196.01 18.16 -68.92
CA ARG A 38 194.72 17.47 -68.80
C ARG A 38 194.45 16.97 -67.39
N ASN A 39 195.43 16.39 -66.70
CA ASN A 39 195.27 15.94 -65.32
C ASN A 39 195.21 17.11 -64.32
N ARG A 40 195.74 18.29 -64.69
CA ARG A 40 195.66 19.51 -63.88
C ARG A 40 194.30 20.19 -63.96
N ILE A 41 193.64 20.10 -65.12
CA ILE A 41 192.32 20.68 -65.37
C ILE A 41 191.21 19.69 -65.00
N ILE A 42 191.40 18.39 -65.28
CA ILE A 42 190.40 17.32 -65.13
C ILE A 42 191.08 16.05 -64.57
N GLY A 43 191.68 16.16 -63.39
CA GLY A 43 192.27 15.03 -62.67
C GLY A 43 191.30 14.49 -61.62
N GLY A 44 190.99 13.20 -61.68
CA GLY A 44 190.14 12.51 -60.70
C GLY A 44 190.35 11.01 -60.75
N ASP A 45 190.10 10.34 -59.63
CA ASP A 45 190.18 8.88 -59.53
C ASP A 45 188.83 8.27 -59.92
N THR A 46 188.73 7.81 -61.17
CA THR A 46 187.51 7.24 -61.73
C THR A 46 187.07 5.99 -60.99
N GLU A 47 188.01 5.17 -60.50
CA GLU A 47 187.70 3.93 -59.79
C GLU A 47 187.05 4.21 -58.43
N ALA A 48 187.53 5.24 -57.70
CA ALA A 48 186.94 5.65 -56.43
C ALA A 48 185.53 6.24 -56.59
N TRP A 49 185.29 7.01 -57.66
CA TRP A 49 183.95 7.52 -57.99
C TRP A 49 182.99 6.39 -58.36
N ASP A 50 183.45 5.39 -59.11
CA ASP A 50 182.64 4.22 -59.45
C ASP A 50 182.19 3.45 -58.19
N VAL A 51 183.07 3.29 -57.19
CA VAL A 51 182.72 2.69 -55.89
C VAL A 51 181.71 3.56 -55.13
N GLN A 52 181.89 4.88 -55.07
CA GLN A 52 180.94 5.78 -54.40
C GLN A 52 179.56 5.76 -55.05
N VAL A 53 179.50 5.75 -56.39
CA VAL A 53 178.27 5.60 -57.16
C VAL A 53 177.64 4.23 -56.89
N HIS A 54 178.44 3.17 -56.77
CA HIS A 54 177.93 1.85 -56.43
C HIS A 54 177.31 1.81 -55.02
N ASP A 55 177.98 2.35 -54.01
CA ASP A 55 177.47 2.41 -52.64
C ASP A 55 176.19 3.25 -52.55
N GLN A 56 176.13 4.37 -53.28
CA GLN A 56 174.93 5.20 -53.35
C GLN A 56 173.77 4.46 -54.02
N LYS A 57 174.02 3.74 -55.11
CA LYS A 57 173.02 2.86 -55.75
C LYS A 57 172.53 1.76 -54.81
N ILE A 58 173.41 1.18 -53.99
CA ILE A 58 173.02 0.18 -52.97
C ILE A 58 172.12 0.85 -51.92
N LYS A 59 172.49 2.02 -51.39
CA LYS A 59 171.67 2.75 -50.41
C LYS A 59 170.30 3.08 -50.97
N GLU A 60 170.24 3.67 -52.17
CA GLU A 60 168.98 3.99 -52.86
C GLU A 60 168.13 2.72 -53.08
N ALA A 61 168.73 1.61 -53.49
CA ALA A 61 168.03 0.33 -53.63
C ALA A 61 167.49 -0.20 -52.30
N THR A 62 168.24 -0.09 -51.19
CA THR A 62 167.78 -0.51 -49.87
C THR A 62 166.67 0.36 -49.31
N GLU A 63 166.73 1.69 -49.51
CA GLU A 63 165.67 2.61 -49.12
C GLU A 63 164.42 2.38 -49.96
N LYS A 64 164.58 2.20 -51.27
CA LYS A 64 163.48 1.85 -52.17
C LYS A 64 162.80 0.54 -51.74
N ALA A 65 163.58 -0.49 -51.42
CA ALA A 65 163.04 -1.76 -50.91
C ALA A 65 162.27 -1.57 -49.59
N ARG A 66 162.77 -0.74 -48.66
CA ARG A 66 162.06 -0.40 -47.40
C ARG A 66 160.76 0.36 -47.65
N HIS A 67 160.77 1.33 -48.56
CA HIS A 67 159.56 2.06 -48.94
C HIS A 67 158.55 1.14 -49.61
N GLU A 68 159.00 0.21 -50.45
CA GLU A 68 158.14 -0.80 -51.06
C GLU A 68 157.53 -1.76 -50.04
N THR A 69 158.28 -2.18 -49.01
CA THR A 69 157.73 -3.00 -47.91
C THR A 69 156.67 -2.23 -47.10
N PHE A 70 156.94 -0.98 -46.71
CA PHE A 70 155.95 -0.17 -46.00
C PHE A 70 154.71 0.12 -46.86
N ALA A 71 154.90 0.39 -48.15
CA ALA A 71 153.77 0.56 -49.07
C ALA A 71 152.96 -0.73 -49.26
N ALA A 72 153.60 -1.91 -49.20
CA ALA A 72 152.90 -3.20 -49.20
C ALA A 72 152.10 -3.41 -47.90
N GLU A 73 152.68 -3.11 -46.73
CA GLU A 73 151.99 -3.18 -45.43
C GLU A 73 150.80 -2.22 -45.36
N MET A 74 150.95 -0.98 -45.83
CA MET A 74 149.84 -0.01 -45.89
C MET A 74 148.69 -0.52 -46.78
N ARG A 75 149.01 -1.08 -47.96
CA ARG A 75 148.01 -1.71 -48.83
C ARG A 75 147.30 -2.89 -48.16
N GLN A 76 148.02 -3.68 -47.37
CA GLN A 76 147.41 -4.78 -46.59
C GLN A 76 146.50 -4.24 -45.48
N ASN A 77 146.94 -3.23 -44.73
CA ASN A 77 146.16 -2.60 -43.66
C ASN A 77 144.89 -1.94 -44.19
N ASP A 78 144.97 -1.21 -45.31
CA ASP A 78 143.79 -0.62 -45.97
C ASP A 78 142.79 -1.69 -46.39
N LYS A 79 143.28 -2.81 -46.95
CA LYS A 79 142.43 -3.95 -47.31
C LYS A 79 141.74 -4.55 -46.08
N ILE A 80 142.47 -4.71 -44.97
CA ILE A 80 141.91 -5.20 -43.69
C ILE A 80 140.86 -4.22 -43.18
N MET A 81 141.12 -2.91 -43.20
CA MET A 81 140.19 -1.88 -42.76
C MET A 81 138.88 -1.93 -43.54
N CYS A 82 138.94 -1.99 -44.88
CA CYS A 82 137.77 -2.13 -45.75
C CYS A 82 136.96 -3.40 -45.44
N ILE A 83 137.62 -4.53 -45.16
CA ILE A 83 136.95 -5.78 -44.79
C ILE A 83 136.23 -5.63 -43.44
N LEU A 84 136.88 -5.03 -42.43
CA LEU A 84 136.32 -4.81 -41.11
C LEU A 84 135.14 -3.83 -41.16
N GLU A 85 135.25 -2.74 -41.92
CA GLU A 85 134.16 -1.79 -42.12
C GLU A 85 132.95 -2.45 -42.79
N ASN A 86 133.18 -3.27 -43.82
CA ASN A 86 132.13 -4.03 -44.50
C ASN A 86 131.48 -5.09 -43.60
N ARG A 87 132.23 -5.69 -42.66
CA ARG A 87 131.66 -6.57 -41.62
C ARG A 87 130.77 -5.75 -40.68
N LYS A 88 131.27 -4.64 -40.12
CA LYS A 88 130.50 -3.76 -39.23
C LYS A 88 129.23 -3.23 -39.88
N LYS A 89 129.27 -2.84 -41.17
CA LYS A 89 128.09 -2.41 -41.94
C LYS A 89 127.07 -3.54 -42.09
N ARG A 90 127.52 -4.77 -42.37
CA ARG A 90 126.64 -5.95 -42.45
C ARG A 90 126.01 -6.28 -41.09
N ASP A 91 126.80 -6.27 -40.03
CA ASP A 91 126.30 -6.55 -38.68
C ASP A 91 125.27 -5.51 -38.23
N ARG A 92 125.53 -4.22 -38.48
CA ARG A 92 124.55 -3.15 -38.24
C ARG A 92 123.27 -3.38 -39.04
N LYS A 93 123.37 -3.74 -40.31
CA LYS A 93 122.19 -4.02 -41.15
C LYS A 93 121.40 -5.22 -40.63
N ASN A 94 122.09 -6.28 -40.21
CA ASN A 94 121.45 -7.48 -39.66
C ASN A 94 120.77 -7.17 -38.32
N LEU A 95 121.40 -6.38 -37.45
CA LEU A 95 120.81 -5.95 -36.20
C LEU A 95 119.56 -5.09 -36.43
N CYS A 96 119.63 -4.11 -37.34
CA CYS A 96 118.46 -3.30 -37.69
C CYS A 96 117.31 -4.14 -38.27
N ARG A 97 117.62 -5.15 -39.10
CA ARG A 97 116.62 -6.11 -39.60
C ARG A 97 116.00 -6.89 -38.45
N ALA A 98 116.80 -7.50 -37.59
CA ALA A 98 116.30 -8.26 -36.44
C ALA A 98 115.43 -7.42 -35.49
N ILE A 99 115.80 -6.15 -35.24
CA ILE A 99 114.99 -5.22 -34.45
C ILE A 99 113.65 -4.95 -35.14
N ASN A 100 113.66 -4.64 -36.44
CA ASN A 100 112.43 -4.40 -37.19
C ASN A 100 111.55 -5.65 -37.23
N ASP A 101 112.12 -6.83 -37.45
CA ASP A 101 111.41 -8.11 -37.47
C ASP A 101 110.78 -8.40 -36.10
N PHE A 102 111.51 -8.12 -35.02
CA PHE A 102 111.01 -8.24 -33.65
C PHE A 102 109.86 -7.25 -33.38
N GLN A 103 110.01 -5.98 -33.77
CA GLN A 103 108.97 -4.97 -33.63
C GLN A 103 107.71 -5.34 -34.42
N GLN A 104 107.86 -5.78 -35.66
CA GLN A 104 106.73 -6.20 -36.50
C GLN A 104 106.05 -7.46 -35.98
N SER A 105 106.79 -8.39 -35.38
CA SER A 105 106.23 -9.66 -34.90
C SER A 105 105.57 -9.52 -33.53
N PHE A 106 106.20 -8.78 -32.60
CA PHE A 106 105.84 -8.80 -31.17
C PHE A 106 105.40 -7.45 -30.61
N GLN A 107 105.56 -6.34 -31.34
CA GLN A 107 105.16 -5.00 -30.88
C GLN A 107 104.02 -4.41 -31.72
N LYS A 108 103.16 -5.27 -32.27
CA LYS A 108 101.96 -4.82 -32.98
C LYS A 108 101.02 -4.10 -32.03
N PRO A 109 100.31 -3.04 -32.47
CA PRO A 109 99.29 -2.38 -31.64
C PRO A 109 98.23 -3.35 -31.12
N GLU A 110 97.85 -4.34 -31.94
CA GLU A 110 96.86 -5.38 -31.62
C GLU A 110 97.29 -6.28 -30.45
N THR A 111 98.58 -6.43 -30.21
CA THR A 111 99.14 -7.28 -29.14
C THR A 111 99.28 -6.55 -27.80
N ARG A 112 98.89 -5.27 -27.72
CA ARG A 112 98.90 -4.52 -26.47
C ARG A 112 97.82 -5.02 -25.52
N ARG A 113 98.08 -4.94 -24.22
CA ARG A 113 97.14 -5.37 -23.18
C ARG A 113 95.84 -4.57 -23.22
N GLU A 114 95.94 -3.28 -23.50
CA GLU A 114 94.85 -2.31 -23.57
C GLU A 114 94.31 -2.07 -25.00
N PHE A 115 94.62 -2.97 -25.95
CA PHE A 115 94.15 -2.81 -27.32
C PHE A 115 92.63 -2.90 -27.41
N ASP A 116 91.98 -3.71 -26.58
CA ASP A 116 90.52 -3.81 -26.45
C ASP A 116 89.85 -2.44 -26.22
N LEU A 117 90.49 -1.57 -25.42
CA LEU A 117 90.01 -0.20 -25.16
C LEU A 117 90.31 0.77 -26.31
N SER A 118 91.36 0.51 -27.09
CA SER A 118 91.84 1.40 -28.15
C SER A 118 91.43 0.92 -29.56
N ASP A 119 90.71 -0.20 -29.66
CA ASP A 119 90.32 -0.82 -30.92
C ASP A 119 89.31 0.08 -31.64
N PRO A 120 89.62 0.59 -32.85
CA PRO A 120 88.69 1.42 -33.61
C PRO A 120 87.38 0.70 -33.99
N LEU A 121 87.35 -0.64 -33.91
CA LEU A 121 86.18 -1.46 -34.18
C LEU A 121 85.47 -1.96 -32.90
N ALA A 122 85.88 -1.53 -31.71
CA ALA A 122 85.31 -1.97 -30.43
C ALA A 122 83.78 -1.89 -30.42
N LEU A 123 83.22 -0.72 -30.77
CA LEU A 123 81.77 -0.49 -30.81
C LEU A 123 81.00 -1.40 -31.80
N LYS A 124 81.67 -1.95 -32.82
CA LYS A 124 81.05 -2.89 -33.76
C LYS A 124 81.12 -4.34 -33.27
N LYS A 125 82.12 -4.67 -32.46
CA LYS A 125 82.30 -5.99 -31.85
C LYS A 125 81.43 -6.14 -30.59
N ASP A 126 81.18 -5.04 -29.90
CA ASP A 126 80.37 -5.01 -28.70
C ASP A 126 78.90 -5.38 -28.98
N LEU A 127 78.35 -6.16 -28.05
CA LEU A 127 76.95 -6.56 -28.08
C LEU A 127 76.08 -5.48 -27.44
N PRO A 128 74.84 -5.25 -27.93
CA PRO A 128 73.90 -4.37 -27.26
C PRO A 128 73.69 -4.76 -25.79
N ALA A 129 73.52 -3.76 -24.91
CA ALA A 129 73.33 -3.96 -23.48
C ALA A 129 72.09 -4.82 -23.15
N ARG A 130 71.05 -4.79 -24.00
CA ARG A 130 69.88 -5.67 -23.93
C ARG A 130 69.57 -6.20 -25.33
N GLN A 131 69.74 -7.50 -25.53
CA GLN A 131 69.42 -8.15 -26.81
C GLN A 131 67.97 -8.65 -26.88
N SER A 132 67.46 -9.16 -25.76
CA SER A 132 66.09 -9.63 -25.64
C SER A 132 65.57 -9.41 -24.22
N ASP A 133 64.25 -9.51 -24.05
CA ASP A 133 63.63 -9.40 -22.73
C ASP A 133 63.96 -10.58 -21.81
N ASN A 134 64.39 -11.70 -22.39
CA ASN A 134 64.78 -12.92 -21.69
C ASN A 134 66.31 -13.12 -21.66
N ASP A 135 67.10 -12.05 -21.89
CA ASP A 135 68.55 -12.13 -21.81
C ASP A 135 69.01 -12.39 -20.37
N VAL A 136 69.63 -13.55 -20.15
CA VAL A 136 70.08 -14.01 -18.83
C VAL A 136 71.16 -13.10 -18.23
N ARG A 137 71.90 -12.35 -19.07
CA ARG A 137 72.91 -11.38 -18.61
C ARG A 137 72.30 -10.17 -17.89
N ASN A 138 71.03 -9.88 -18.18
CA ASN A 138 70.31 -8.74 -17.62
C ASN A 138 69.71 -9.10 -16.26
N THR A 139 70.58 -9.13 -15.26
CA THR A 139 70.20 -9.25 -13.85
C THR A 139 69.63 -7.93 -13.33
N VAL A 140 68.97 -7.99 -12.15
CA VAL A 140 68.33 -6.83 -11.51
C VAL A 140 69.32 -5.68 -11.24
N SER A 141 70.58 -5.98 -10.90
CA SER A 141 71.60 -4.96 -10.64
C SER A 141 72.06 -4.22 -11.90
N GLY A 142 71.88 -4.80 -13.09
CA GLY A 142 72.30 -4.19 -14.35
C GLY A 142 71.40 -3.05 -14.83
N MET A 143 70.21 -2.87 -14.20
CA MET A 143 69.23 -1.83 -14.52
C MET A 143 68.80 -1.76 -16.01
N GLN A 144 69.01 -2.84 -16.77
CA GLN A 144 68.61 -2.92 -18.18
C GLN A 144 67.16 -3.38 -18.38
N LYS A 145 66.56 -4.02 -17.36
CA LYS A 145 65.18 -4.52 -17.37
C LYS A 145 64.49 -4.20 -16.06
N PHE A 146 63.31 -3.57 -16.15
CA PHE A 146 62.49 -3.24 -15.00
C PHE A 146 61.19 -4.06 -15.02
N MET A 147 60.80 -4.61 -13.88
CA MET A 147 59.56 -5.41 -13.77
C MET A 147 58.28 -4.59 -13.93
N GLY A 148 58.36 -3.26 -13.79
CA GLY A 148 57.25 -2.35 -14.06
C GLY A 148 57.03 -2.04 -15.55
N GLU A 149 57.99 -2.41 -16.42
CA GLU A 149 57.80 -2.32 -17.87
C GLU A 149 56.83 -3.40 -18.31
N ASP A 150 55.67 -2.98 -18.78
CA ASP A 150 54.62 -3.87 -19.22
C ASP A 150 54.55 -3.92 -20.75
N LEU A 151 55.21 -4.93 -21.32
CA LEU A 151 55.22 -5.19 -22.76
C LEU A 151 53.85 -5.64 -23.28
N ASN A 152 53.03 -6.26 -22.42
CA ASN A 152 51.74 -6.82 -22.77
C ASN A 152 50.58 -5.84 -22.49
N PHE A 153 50.87 -4.55 -22.32
CA PHE A 153 49.87 -3.53 -22.00
C PHE A 153 48.71 -3.52 -23.00
N HIS A 154 49.02 -3.56 -24.29
CA HIS A 154 48.00 -3.53 -25.35
C HIS A 154 47.12 -4.78 -25.34
N GLU A 155 47.71 -5.97 -25.13
CA GLU A 155 46.97 -7.23 -25.03
C GLU A 155 46.07 -7.27 -23.80
N ARG A 156 46.61 -6.88 -22.63
CA ARG A 156 45.82 -6.79 -21.39
C ARG A 156 44.67 -5.80 -21.54
N LYS A 157 44.92 -4.64 -22.13
CA LYS A 157 43.88 -3.62 -22.36
C LYS A 157 42.79 -4.13 -23.29
N LYS A 158 43.17 -4.80 -24.39
CA LYS A 158 42.22 -5.44 -25.32
C LYS A 158 41.35 -6.47 -24.60
N PHE A 159 41.95 -7.33 -23.77
CA PHE A 159 41.20 -8.32 -23.00
C PHE A 159 40.24 -7.69 -21.98
N GLN A 160 40.64 -6.58 -21.34
CA GLN A 160 39.77 -5.81 -20.46
C GLN A 160 38.61 -5.15 -21.22
N GLU A 161 38.86 -4.60 -22.40
CA GLU A 161 37.82 -4.04 -23.27
C GLU A 161 36.83 -5.11 -23.74
N GLU A 162 37.31 -6.31 -24.09
CA GLU A 162 36.47 -7.46 -24.45
C GLU A 162 35.58 -7.90 -23.29
N GLN A 163 36.14 -8.05 -22.07
CA GLN A 163 35.35 -8.36 -20.87
C GLN A 163 34.28 -7.30 -20.58
N ASN A 164 34.66 -6.02 -20.62
CA ASN A 164 33.73 -4.91 -20.38
C ASN A 164 32.60 -4.90 -21.42
N ARG A 165 32.92 -5.19 -22.68
CA ARG A 165 31.94 -5.32 -23.76
C ARG A 165 30.98 -6.47 -23.50
N GLU A 166 31.48 -7.64 -23.13
CA GLU A 166 30.66 -8.82 -22.83
C GLU A 166 29.72 -8.57 -21.64
N TRP A 167 30.24 -8.01 -20.54
CA TRP A 167 29.42 -7.65 -19.37
C TRP A 167 28.35 -6.62 -19.72
N SER A 168 28.69 -5.59 -20.50
CA SER A 168 27.72 -4.59 -20.95
C SER A 168 26.62 -5.20 -21.81
N LEU A 169 26.97 -6.11 -22.72
CA LEU A 169 26.00 -6.82 -23.56
C LEU A 169 25.11 -7.75 -22.74
N GLN A 170 25.66 -8.45 -21.76
CA GLN A 170 24.90 -9.29 -20.85
C GLN A 170 23.89 -8.46 -20.05
N GLN A 171 24.32 -7.37 -19.42
CA GLN A 171 23.44 -6.47 -18.68
C GLN A 171 22.33 -5.89 -19.58
N GLN A 172 22.65 -5.50 -20.82
CA GLN A 172 21.64 -5.03 -21.76
C GLN A 172 20.61 -6.11 -22.11
N ARG A 173 21.04 -7.37 -22.29
CA ARG A 173 20.13 -8.49 -22.56
C ARG A 173 19.23 -8.77 -21.36
N GLU A 174 19.80 -8.85 -20.17
CA GLU A 174 19.05 -9.06 -18.92
C GLU A 174 18.04 -7.93 -18.69
N TRP A 175 18.46 -6.67 -18.88
CA TRP A 175 17.55 -5.52 -18.78
C TRP A 175 16.41 -5.59 -19.80
N LYS A 176 16.71 -5.94 -21.07
CA LYS A 176 15.68 -6.10 -22.11
C LYS A 176 14.71 -7.23 -21.78
N ASN A 177 15.21 -8.36 -21.28
CA ASN A 177 14.40 -9.51 -20.88
C ASN A 177 13.50 -9.15 -19.69
N ALA A 178 14.06 -8.57 -18.63
CA ALA A 178 13.31 -8.11 -17.46
C ALA A 178 12.23 -7.08 -17.86
N ARG A 179 12.55 -6.17 -18.80
CA ARG A 179 11.58 -5.20 -19.31
C ARG A 179 10.48 -5.87 -20.15
N ALA A 180 10.79 -6.92 -20.91
CA ALA A 180 9.81 -7.69 -21.65
C ALA A 180 8.89 -8.48 -20.71
N GLU A 181 9.46 -9.14 -19.71
CA GLU A 181 8.71 -9.85 -18.65
C GLU A 181 7.79 -8.90 -17.89
N GLN A 182 8.27 -7.72 -17.50
CA GLN A 182 7.45 -6.70 -16.87
C GLN A 182 6.27 -6.29 -17.77
N LYS A 183 6.51 -6.03 -19.06
CA LYS A 183 5.44 -5.68 -20.00
C LYS A 183 4.43 -6.80 -20.19
N CYS A 184 4.89 -8.06 -20.25
CA CYS A 184 4.00 -9.21 -20.33
C CYS A 184 3.15 -9.35 -19.06
N ALA A 185 3.74 -9.18 -17.88
CA ALA A 185 3.03 -9.20 -16.61
C ALA A 185 2.01 -8.05 -16.50
N GLU A 186 2.38 -6.83 -16.91
CA GLU A 186 1.48 -5.68 -16.98
C GLU A 186 0.32 -5.95 -17.96
N ALA A 187 0.59 -6.52 -19.14
CA ALA A 187 -0.45 -6.87 -20.11
C ALA A 187 -1.44 -7.89 -19.53
N LEU A 188 -0.95 -8.97 -18.91
CA LEU A 188 -1.79 -9.96 -18.23
C LEU A 188 -2.62 -9.33 -17.10
N TYR A 189 -2.01 -8.45 -16.31
CA TYR A 189 -2.73 -7.73 -15.26
C TYR A 189 -3.83 -6.83 -15.85
N THR A 190 -3.57 -6.12 -16.95
CA THR A 190 -4.61 -5.31 -17.61
C THR A 190 -5.73 -6.16 -18.17
N GLU A 191 -5.43 -7.32 -18.76
CA GLU A 191 -6.43 -8.24 -19.31
C GLU A 191 -7.32 -8.80 -18.20
N THR A 192 -6.73 -9.30 -17.11
CA THR A 192 -7.49 -9.79 -15.95
C THR A 192 -8.37 -8.70 -15.32
N ARG A 193 -7.89 -7.45 -15.26
CA ARG A 193 -8.69 -6.31 -14.79
C ARG A 193 -9.89 -6.04 -15.70
N LEU A 194 -9.69 -6.07 -17.02
CA LEU A 194 -10.78 -5.89 -17.98
C LEU A 194 -11.83 -7.01 -17.87
N GLN A 195 -11.39 -8.26 -17.70
CA GLN A 195 -12.30 -9.39 -17.44
C GLN A 195 -13.12 -9.17 -16.16
N PHE A 196 -12.50 -8.65 -15.09
CA PHE A 196 -13.24 -8.29 -13.88
C PHE A 196 -14.25 -7.16 -14.10
N ASP A 197 -13.89 -6.13 -14.86
CA ASP A 197 -14.83 -5.05 -15.20
C ASP A 197 -16.02 -5.56 -16.03
N GLU A 198 -15.78 -6.46 -16.99
CA GLU A 198 -16.83 -7.08 -17.81
C GLU A 198 -17.76 -7.97 -16.98
N THR A 199 -17.19 -8.82 -16.12
CA THR A 199 -17.99 -9.67 -15.22
C THR A 199 -18.80 -8.83 -14.23
N ALA A 200 -18.23 -7.75 -13.69
CA ALA A 200 -18.95 -6.81 -12.83
C ALA A 200 -20.12 -6.14 -13.55
N LYS A 201 -19.92 -5.65 -14.79
CA LYS A 201 -21.00 -5.08 -15.62
C LYS A 201 -22.10 -6.12 -15.89
N HIS A 202 -21.72 -7.35 -16.18
CA HIS A 202 -22.69 -8.44 -16.40
C HIS A 202 -23.51 -8.73 -15.14
N LEU A 203 -22.87 -8.84 -13.98
CA LEU A 203 -23.53 -9.04 -12.69
C LEU A 203 -24.46 -7.88 -12.34
N GLN A 204 -24.03 -6.64 -12.55
CA GLN A 204 -24.88 -5.46 -12.33
C GLN A 204 -26.11 -5.48 -13.23
N LYS A 205 -25.95 -5.86 -14.51
CA LYS A 205 -27.09 -6.01 -15.43
C LYS A 205 -28.06 -7.08 -14.94
N LEU A 206 -27.57 -8.25 -14.54
CA LEU A 206 -28.39 -9.31 -13.97
C LEU A 206 -29.11 -8.89 -12.69
N GLU A 207 -28.43 -8.23 -11.76
CA GLU A 207 -29.04 -7.68 -10.55
C GLU A 207 -30.14 -6.66 -10.90
N SER A 208 -29.90 -5.79 -11.87
CA SER A 208 -30.88 -4.80 -12.29
C SER A 208 -32.12 -5.46 -12.92
N THR A 209 -31.96 -6.54 -13.68
CA THR A 209 -33.09 -7.26 -14.30
C THR A 209 -33.86 -8.07 -13.27
N THR A 210 -33.18 -8.73 -12.32
CA THR A 210 -33.84 -9.46 -11.23
C THR A 210 -34.61 -8.50 -10.32
N ARG A 211 -34.02 -7.36 -9.93
CA ARG A 211 -34.73 -6.32 -9.17
C ARG A 211 -35.97 -5.82 -9.89
N LYS A 212 -35.88 -5.52 -11.20
CA LYS A 212 -37.03 -5.11 -12.00
C LYS A 212 -38.12 -6.20 -12.05
N ALA A 213 -37.74 -7.46 -12.21
CA ALA A 213 -38.67 -8.59 -12.23
C ALA A 213 -39.38 -8.74 -10.87
N VAL A 214 -38.63 -8.69 -9.76
CA VAL A 214 -39.19 -8.73 -8.40
C VAL A 214 -40.16 -7.56 -8.16
N CYS A 215 -39.77 -6.34 -8.52
CA CYS A 215 -40.65 -5.17 -8.40
C CYS A 215 -41.94 -5.33 -9.23
N ALA A 216 -41.86 -5.89 -10.44
CA ALA A 216 -43.02 -6.17 -11.26
C ALA A 216 -43.95 -7.19 -10.61
N SER A 217 -43.41 -8.32 -10.12
CA SER A 217 -44.18 -9.33 -9.39
C SER A 217 -44.84 -8.79 -8.12
N VAL A 218 -44.13 -7.98 -7.33
CA VAL A 218 -44.68 -7.33 -6.13
C VAL A 218 -45.79 -6.33 -6.51
N LYS A 219 -45.60 -5.55 -7.58
CA LYS A 219 -46.64 -4.63 -8.08
C LYS A 219 -47.91 -5.39 -8.47
N ASP A 220 -47.78 -6.49 -9.19
CA ASP A 220 -48.93 -7.28 -9.62
C ASP A 220 -49.61 -7.98 -8.44
N PHE A 221 -48.85 -8.50 -7.47
CA PHE A 221 -49.39 -9.01 -6.21
C PHE A 221 -50.18 -7.93 -5.45
N ASN A 222 -49.63 -6.72 -5.30
CA ASN A 222 -50.29 -5.61 -4.62
C ASN A 222 -51.58 -5.18 -5.33
N LYS A 223 -51.60 -5.19 -6.68
CA LYS A 223 -52.83 -4.95 -7.45
C LYS A 223 -53.88 -6.03 -7.16
N SER A 224 -53.50 -7.31 -7.21
CA SER A 224 -54.42 -8.41 -6.89
C SER A 224 -54.94 -8.32 -5.45
N GLN A 225 -54.09 -7.96 -4.50
CA GLN A 225 -54.46 -7.73 -3.10
C GLN A 225 -55.46 -6.56 -2.96
N ALA A 226 -55.25 -5.47 -3.70
CA ALA A 226 -56.15 -4.33 -3.70
C ALA A 226 -57.53 -4.70 -4.28
N ILE A 227 -57.57 -5.45 -5.39
CA ILE A 227 -58.83 -5.95 -5.98
C ILE A 227 -59.57 -6.83 -4.97
N LYS A 228 -58.89 -7.82 -4.37
CA LYS A 228 -59.48 -8.69 -3.34
C LYS A 228 -60.01 -7.89 -2.15
N SER A 229 -59.31 -6.85 -1.71
CA SER A 229 -59.75 -5.97 -0.62
C SER A 229 -61.01 -5.19 -0.98
N VAL A 230 -61.10 -4.66 -2.20
CA VAL A 230 -62.31 -3.98 -2.70
C VAL A 230 -63.49 -4.95 -2.79
N GLU A 231 -63.26 -6.16 -3.29
CA GLU A 231 -64.30 -7.21 -3.34
C GLU A 231 -64.78 -7.58 -1.95
N ARG A 232 -63.87 -7.77 -0.99
CA ARG A 232 -64.21 -8.07 0.40
C ARG A 232 -65.06 -6.95 1.01
N LYS A 233 -64.66 -5.68 0.83
CA LYS A 233 -65.45 -4.53 1.30
C LYS A 233 -66.84 -4.46 0.67
N LYS A 234 -66.97 -4.82 -0.62
CA LYS A 234 -68.28 -4.91 -1.28
C LYS A 234 -69.14 -6.01 -0.67
N GLN A 235 -68.56 -7.16 -0.33
CA GLN A 235 -69.25 -8.26 0.35
C GLN A 235 -69.65 -7.87 1.78
N GLU A 236 -68.73 -7.30 2.56
CA GLU A 236 -68.99 -6.79 3.91
C GLU A 236 -70.14 -5.77 3.89
N LYS A 237 -70.13 -4.82 2.95
CA LYS A 237 -71.22 -3.83 2.82
C LYS A 237 -72.56 -4.48 2.43
N LYS A 238 -72.55 -5.53 1.59
CA LYS A 238 -73.77 -6.27 1.26
C LYS A 238 -74.31 -7.01 2.49
N GLN A 239 -73.43 -7.67 3.24
CA GLN A 239 -73.79 -8.34 4.49
C GLN A 239 -74.35 -7.35 5.50
N GLU A 240 -73.70 -6.21 5.70
CA GLU A 240 -74.20 -5.14 6.58
C GLU A 240 -75.59 -4.64 6.14
N GLN A 241 -75.83 -4.50 4.82
CA GLN A 241 -77.16 -4.16 4.32
C GLN A 241 -78.20 -5.25 4.59
N GLU A 242 -77.84 -6.52 4.40
CA GLU A 242 -78.70 -7.67 4.71
C GLU A 242 -79.00 -7.76 6.21
N ASP A 243 -78.01 -7.58 7.07
CA ASP A 243 -78.13 -7.57 8.53
C ASP A 243 -78.99 -6.40 9.00
N ASN A 244 -78.79 -5.19 8.47
CA ASN A 244 -79.62 -4.03 8.76
C ASN A 244 -81.09 -4.27 8.38
N LEU A 245 -81.34 -4.89 7.21
CA LEU A 245 -82.70 -5.26 6.80
C LEU A 245 -83.29 -6.35 7.72
N ALA A 246 -82.48 -7.33 8.11
CA ALA A 246 -82.89 -8.37 9.05
C ALA A 246 -83.23 -7.79 10.43
N GLU A 247 -82.43 -6.84 10.93
CA GLU A 247 -82.70 -6.12 12.18
C GLU A 247 -83.98 -5.31 12.08
N ILE A 248 -84.14 -4.47 11.05
CA ILE A 248 -85.34 -3.66 10.84
C ILE A 248 -86.58 -4.55 10.77
N THR A 249 -86.53 -5.64 10.00
CA THR A 249 -87.68 -6.56 9.87
C THR A 249 -87.97 -7.31 11.17
N SER A 250 -86.94 -7.71 11.92
CA SER A 250 -87.07 -8.32 13.25
C SER A 250 -87.70 -7.35 14.25
N VAL A 251 -87.27 -6.09 14.28
CA VAL A 251 -87.80 -5.06 15.17
C VAL A 251 -89.24 -4.68 14.80
N LEU A 252 -89.56 -4.57 13.50
CA LEU A 252 -90.91 -4.30 13.00
C LEU A 252 -91.89 -5.43 13.29
N ARG A 253 -91.47 -6.69 13.08
CA ARG A 253 -92.25 -7.88 13.50
C ARG A 253 -92.17 -8.12 15.00
N GLY A 254 -91.28 -7.38 15.66
CA GLY A 254 -91.04 -7.44 17.07
C GLY A 254 -92.30 -7.09 17.84
N ASP A 255 -92.39 -7.78 18.95
CA ASP A 255 -93.53 -7.85 19.83
C ASP A 255 -93.74 -6.50 20.58
N LEU A 256 -92.69 -5.68 20.66
CA LEU A 256 -92.70 -4.32 21.20
C LEU A 256 -93.39 -3.33 20.27
N LEU A 257 -93.00 -3.26 18.99
CA LEU A 257 -93.56 -2.31 18.02
C LEU A 257 -94.94 -2.70 17.48
N SER A 258 -95.21 -4.02 17.36
CA SER A 258 -96.53 -4.53 16.96
C SER A 258 -97.56 -4.47 18.09
N GLU A 259 -97.15 -4.06 19.29
CA GLU A 259 -97.93 -4.02 20.52
C GLU A 259 -98.79 -5.27 20.77
N ASN A 260 -98.28 -6.45 20.39
CA ASN A 260 -99.05 -7.69 20.39
C ASN A 260 -99.73 -7.98 21.76
N PRO A 261 -101.07 -8.08 21.83
CA PRO A 261 -101.79 -8.29 23.09
C PRO A 261 -101.51 -9.67 23.71
N GLN A 262 -101.00 -10.63 22.94
CA GLN A 262 -100.62 -11.95 23.44
C GLN A 262 -99.44 -11.92 24.43
N GLN A 263 -98.66 -10.83 24.48
CA GLN A 263 -97.62 -10.63 25.48
C GLN A 263 -98.11 -10.63 26.92
N ALA A 264 -99.39 -10.27 27.12
CA ALA A 264 -100.01 -10.27 28.44
C ALA A 264 -100.44 -11.67 28.90
N ALA A 265 -100.44 -12.68 28.02
CA ALA A 265 -100.82 -14.04 28.35
C ALA A 265 -99.81 -14.66 29.33
N SER A 266 -100.27 -15.08 30.50
CA SER A 266 -99.42 -15.75 31.47
C SER A 266 -99.19 -17.21 31.08
N SER A 267 -97.95 -17.69 31.22
CA SER A 267 -97.64 -19.13 31.11
C SER A 267 -98.38 -19.98 32.15
N PHE A 268 -98.85 -19.38 33.26
CA PHE A 268 -99.56 -20.07 34.34
C PHE A 268 -101.07 -20.22 34.10
N GLY A 269 -101.60 -19.76 32.95
CA GLY A 269 -102.95 -20.10 32.50
C GLY A 269 -103.73 -18.96 31.83
N PRO A 270 -104.78 -19.26 31.04
CA PRO A 270 -105.47 -18.27 30.18
C PRO A 270 -106.19 -17.15 30.93
N HIS A 271 -106.56 -17.39 32.19
CA HIS A 271 -107.30 -16.44 33.03
C HIS A 271 -106.37 -15.45 33.76
N ARG A 272 -105.05 -15.62 33.66
CA ARG A 272 -104.06 -14.82 34.36
C ARG A 272 -103.30 -13.95 33.37
N VAL A 273 -103.22 -12.66 33.66
CA VAL A 273 -102.46 -11.69 32.87
C VAL A 273 -101.17 -11.31 33.59
N VAL A 274 -100.11 -11.06 32.82
CA VAL A 274 -98.85 -10.50 33.35
C VAL A 274 -99.05 -9.00 33.58
N PRO A 275 -98.98 -8.48 34.83
CA PRO A 275 -99.36 -7.10 35.13
C PRO A 275 -98.58 -6.05 34.32
N ASP A 276 -97.26 -6.22 34.21
CA ASP A 276 -96.36 -5.25 33.56
C ASP A 276 -96.60 -5.12 32.04
N ARG A 277 -97.24 -6.12 31.43
CA ARG A 277 -97.47 -6.23 29.97
C ARG A 277 -98.93 -6.11 29.59
N TRP A 278 -99.80 -5.77 30.55
CA TRP A 278 -101.22 -5.68 30.32
C TRP A 278 -101.58 -4.39 29.58
N LYS A 279 -102.16 -4.54 28.38
CA LYS A 279 -102.49 -3.44 27.44
C LYS A 279 -104.00 -3.24 27.30
N GLY A 280 -104.75 -3.39 28.40
CA GLY A 280 -106.20 -3.24 28.42
C GLY A 280 -106.98 -4.53 28.10
N MET A 281 -108.31 -4.41 28.05
CA MET A 281 -109.22 -5.54 27.79
C MET A 281 -109.29 -5.86 26.29
N THR A 282 -109.53 -7.12 25.95
CA THR A 282 -109.76 -7.49 24.56
C THR A 282 -111.09 -6.92 24.05
N GLN A 283 -111.19 -6.73 22.74
CA GLN A 283 -112.42 -6.24 22.11
C GLN A 283 -113.63 -7.12 22.46
N GLU A 284 -113.44 -8.44 22.47
CA GLU A 284 -114.47 -9.41 22.87
C GLU A 284 -114.92 -9.23 24.33
N GLN A 285 -114.00 -8.97 25.27
CA GLN A 285 -114.32 -8.70 26.67
C GLN A 285 -115.10 -7.38 26.82
N LEU A 286 -114.69 -6.33 26.11
CA LEU A 286 -115.41 -5.05 26.11
C LEU A 286 -116.83 -5.19 25.53
N GLU A 287 -117.00 -6.00 24.50
CA GLU A 287 -118.31 -6.30 23.91
C GLU A 287 -119.21 -7.07 24.87
N GLN A 288 -118.68 -8.04 25.61
CA GLN A 288 -119.41 -8.74 26.66
C GLN A 288 -119.86 -7.79 27.78
N ILE A 289 -118.99 -6.89 28.24
CA ILE A 289 -119.36 -5.87 29.24
C ILE A 289 -120.48 -4.97 28.72
N ARG A 290 -120.39 -4.49 27.48
CA ARG A 290 -121.45 -3.68 26.85
C ARG A 290 -122.77 -4.44 26.77
N LEU A 291 -122.72 -5.74 26.48
CA LEU A 291 -123.91 -6.60 26.43
C LEU A 291 -124.55 -6.74 27.82
N VAL A 292 -123.75 -6.99 28.86
CA VAL A 292 -124.22 -7.07 30.26
C VAL A 292 -124.81 -5.73 30.72
N GLN A 293 -124.18 -4.60 30.40
CA GLN A 293 -124.72 -3.28 30.72
C GLN A 293 -126.08 -3.01 30.07
N LYS A 294 -126.27 -3.43 28.81
CA LYS A 294 -127.58 -3.35 28.14
C LYS A 294 -128.64 -4.19 28.86
N GLN A 295 -128.29 -5.41 29.29
CA GLN A 295 -129.19 -6.27 30.06
C GLN A 295 -129.57 -5.61 31.41
N GLN A 296 -128.61 -5.03 32.12
CA GLN A 296 -128.88 -4.30 33.38
C GLN A 296 -129.82 -3.11 33.19
N ILE A 297 -129.71 -2.37 32.08
CA ILE A 297 -130.63 -1.28 31.75
C ILE A 297 -132.05 -1.81 31.56
N GLN A 298 -132.21 -2.91 30.81
CA GLN A 298 -133.52 -3.54 30.59
C GLN A 298 -134.13 -4.06 31.89
N GLU A 299 -133.34 -4.71 32.74
CA GLU A 299 -133.79 -5.21 34.05
C GLU A 299 -134.21 -4.08 34.99
N LYS A 300 -133.47 -2.97 35.01
CA LYS A 300 -133.81 -1.78 35.80
C LYS A 300 -135.09 -1.09 35.30
N LEU A 301 -135.34 -1.10 33.99
CA LEU A 301 -136.61 -0.62 33.42
C LEU A 301 -137.79 -1.50 33.87
N ARG A 302 -137.63 -2.83 33.80
CA ARG A 302 -138.63 -3.79 34.27
C ARG A 302 -138.97 -3.59 35.75
N LEU A 303 -137.95 -3.43 36.62
CA LEU A 303 -138.16 -3.18 38.05
C LEU A 303 -138.90 -1.85 38.33
N ARG A 304 -138.67 -0.81 37.51
CA ARG A 304 -139.41 0.47 37.63
C ARG A 304 -140.87 0.31 37.26
N GLU A 305 -141.19 -0.47 36.23
CA GLU A 305 -142.56 -0.79 35.85
C GLU A 305 -143.30 -1.61 36.92
N GLU A 306 -142.64 -2.63 37.49
CA GLU A 306 -143.19 -3.41 38.61
C GLU A 306 -143.41 -2.54 39.86
N LYS A 307 -142.55 -1.55 40.12
CA LYS A 307 -142.75 -0.60 41.22
C LYS A 307 -143.96 0.32 40.95
N ARG A 308 -144.09 0.84 39.72
CA ARG A 308 -145.22 1.68 39.32
C ARG A 308 -146.56 0.94 39.44
N GLN A 309 -146.61 -0.34 39.05
CA GLN A 309 -147.83 -1.15 39.23
C GLN A 309 -148.17 -1.35 40.71
N ARG A 310 -147.18 -1.63 41.56
CA ARG A 310 -147.37 -1.74 43.01
C ARG A 310 -147.90 -0.44 43.63
N ASP A 311 -147.35 0.71 43.25
CA ASP A 311 -147.80 2.01 43.77
C ASP A 311 -149.26 2.30 43.37
N LEU A 312 -149.66 1.98 42.13
CA LEU A 312 -151.06 2.12 41.66
C LEU A 312 -152.03 1.23 42.46
N ASP A 313 -151.64 -0.01 42.75
CA ASP A 313 -152.46 -0.93 43.55
C ASP A 313 -152.59 -0.47 45.00
N TRP A 314 -151.51 0.09 45.58
CA TRP A 314 -151.52 0.70 46.91
C TRP A 314 -152.45 1.92 46.98
N ASP A 315 -152.41 2.79 45.97
CA ASP A 315 -153.29 3.97 45.91
C ASP A 315 -154.76 3.58 45.74
N ARG A 316 -155.07 2.55 44.93
CA ARG A 316 -156.43 2.00 44.85
C ARG A 316 -156.94 1.52 46.21
N ARG A 317 -156.13 0.76 46.95
CA ARG A 317 -156.50 0.28 48.30
C ARG A 317 -156.69 1.44 49.27
N ARG A 318 -155.84 2.48 49.21
CA ARG A 318 -155.95 3.69 50.03
C ARG A 318 -157.29 4.42 49.78
N ILE A 319 -157.66 4.63 48.52
CA ILE A 319 -158.91 5.32 48.15
C ILE A 319 -160.12 4.48 48.60
N GLN A 320 -160.11 3.17 48.37
CA GLN A 320 -161.19 2.28 48.83
C GLN A 320 -161.34 2.31 50.36
N GLY A 321 -160.24 2.30 51.11
CA GLY A 321 -160.25 2.43 52.57
C GLY A 321 -160.85 3.75 53.05
N ALA A 322 -160.45 4.88 52.43
CA ALA A 322 -160.98 6.20 52.77
C ALA A 322 -162.50 6.33 52.48
N CYS A 323 -162.99 5.71 51.40
CA CYS A 323 -164.42 5.67 51.11
C CYS A 323 -165.20 4.85 52.15
N ALA A 324 -164.64 3.71 52.59
CA ALA A 324 -165.26 2.87 53.61
C ALA A 324 -165.34 3.57 54.98
N THR A 325 -164.28 4.30 55.38
CA THR A 325 -164.30 5.09 56.63
C THR A 325 -165.34 6.20 56.59
N LEU A 326 -165.46 6.94 55.48
CA LEU A 326 -166.49 7.99 55.31
C LEU A 326 -167.92 7.43 55.36
N LEU A 327 -168.15 6.25 54.79
CA LEU A 327 -169.46 5.57 54.87
C LEU A 327 -169.79 5.17 56.31
N PHE A 328 -168.81 4.65 57.05
CA PHE A 328 -168.96 4.27 58.45
C PHE A 328 -169.25 5.48 59.35
N GLU A 329 -168.53 6.60 59.15
CA GLU A 329 -168.79 7.86 59.86
C GLU A 329 -170.23 8.37 59.62
N ARG A 330 -170.71 8.35 58.36
CA ARG A 330 -172.09 8.73 58.05
C ARG A 330 -173.12 7.84 58.75
N GLN A 331 -172.84 6.55 58.92
CA GLN A 331 -173.72 5.64 59.65
C GLN A 331 -173.74 5.97 61.15
N GLN A 332 -172.58 6.25 61.76
CA GLN A 332 -172.50 6.68 63.16
C GLN A 332 -173.25 8.00 63.41
N TRP A 333 -173.13 8.97 62.49
CA TRP A 333 -173.89 10.23 62.58
C TRP A 333 -175.41 10.01 62.56
N ARG A 334 -175.92 9.07 61.76
CA ARG A 334 -177.35 8.71 61.76
C ARG A 334 -177.77 8.10 63.08
N GLN A 335 -176.99 7.15 63.60
CA GLN A 335 -177.27 6.49 64.89
C GLN A 335 -177.27 7.49 66.06
N GLN A 336 -176.29 8.39 66.12
CA GLN A 336 -176.28 9.46 67.12
C GLN A 336 -177.50 10.38 67.03
N ARG A 337 -177.95 10.71 65.81
CA ARG A 337 -179.16 11.54 65.61
C ARG A 337 -180.42 10.84 66.10
N ASP A 338 -180.53 9.53 65.92
CA ASP A 338 -181.67 8.74 66.37
C ASP A 338 -181.67 8.56 67.89
N LEU A 339 -180.51 8.31 68.50
CA LEU A 339 -180.34 8.30 69.97
C LEU A 339 -180.72 9.64 70.61
N ARG A 340 -180.36 10.76 69.99
CA ARG A 340 -180.71 12.11 70.48
C ARG A 340 -182.21 12.35 70.44
N ARG A 341 -182.89 11.95 69.36
CA ARG A 341 -184.36 12.01 69.25
C ARG A 341 -185.07 11.14 70.29
N ALA A 342 -184.53 9.96 70.62
CA ALA A 342 -185.08 9.10 71.66
C ALA A 342 -184.90 9.67 73.08
N LEU A 343 -183.76 10.32 73.34
CA LEU A 343 -183.54 11.04 74.61
C LEU A 343 -184.50 12.23 74.76
N ASP A 344 -184.69 13.01 73.69
CA ASP A 344 -185.60 14.17 73.71
C ASP A 344 -187.06 13.75 73.98
N SER A 345 -187.52 12.63 73.40
CA SER A 345 -188.88 12.12 73.64
C SER A 345 -189.08 11.55 75.04
N SER A 346 -188.05 10.89 75.60
CA SER A 346 -188.06 10.40 76.98
C SER A 346 -188.12 11.56 77.99
N ASN A 347 -187.30 12.59 77.80
CA ASN A 347 -187.30 13.80 78.64
C ASN A 347 -188.66 14.52 78.62
N LEU A 348 -189.34 14.55 77.47
CA LEU A 348 -190.64 15.20 77.32
C LEU A 348 -191.76 14.46 78.07
N SER A 349 -191.70 13.13 78.17
CA SER A 349 -192.63 12.34 79.00
C SER A 349 -192.36 12.54 80.49
N LEU A 350 -191.09 12.52 80.91
CA LEU A 350 -190.67 12.74 82.30
C LEU A 350 -191.13 14.12 82.83
N ALA A 351 -191.04 15.15 81.98
CA ALA A 351 -191.50 16.51 82.31
C ALA A 351 -193.02 16.61 82.50
N LYS A 352 -193.82 15.79 81.79
CA LYS A 352 -195.28 15.74 81.96
C LYS A 352 -195.67 15.04 83.27
N GLU A 353 -195.01 13.93 83.61
CA GLU A 353 -195.22 13.21 84.87
C GLU A 353 -194.91 14.09 86.09
N GLN A 354 -193.78 14.79 86.11
CA GLN A 354 -193.44 15.70 87.20
C GLN A 354 -194.46 16.84 87.41
N ARG A 355 -195.07 17.35 86.32
CA ARG A 355 -196.12 18.38 86.41
C ARG A 355 -197.41 17.83 87.04
N LEU A 356 -197.78 16.60 86.72
CA LEU A 356 -198.98 15.95 87.29
C LEU A 356 -198.78 15.62 88.78
N GLN A 357 -197.59 15.13 89.14
CA GLN A 357 -197.26 14.79 90.52
C GLN A 357 -197.23 16.03 91.43
N LYS A 358 -196.74 17.18 90.93
CA LYS A 358 -196.81 18.47 91.65
C LYS A 358 -198.24 18.98 91.87
N LYS A 359 -199.17 18.73 90.95
CA LYS A 359 -200.58 19.09 91.14
C LYS A 359 -201.24 18.23 92.22
N TYR A 360 -200.99 16.92 92.21
CA TYR A 360 -201.52 15.99 93.21
C TYR A 360 -201.00 16.29 94.63
N MET A 361 -199.71 16.62 94.79
CA MET A 361 -199.14 16.92 96.10
C MET A 361 -199.69 18.19 96.75
N ASN A 362 -200.21 19.15 95.97
CA ASN A 362 -200.78 20.38 96.52
C ASN A 362 -202.22 20.20 97.02
N GLU A 363 -202.94 19.16 96.61
CA GLU A 363 -204.32 18.87 97.05
C GLU A 363 -204.38 18.11 98.39
N VAL A 364 -203.26 17.50 98.83
CA VAL A 364 -203.20 16.63 100.03
C VAL A 364 -202.93 17.38 101.34
N TYR A 365 -202.46 18.64 101.30
CA TYR A 365 -202.13 19.40 102.52
C TYR A 365 -203.30 20.31 103.00
N THR A 366 -204.41 19.69 103.40
CA THR A 366 -205.46 20.35 104.21
C THR A 366 -205.74 19.54 105.47
N ASN A 367 -205.37 20.07 106.64
CA ASN A 367 -205.60 19.39 107.92
C ASN A 367 -206.81 19.99 108.63
N GLN A 368 -207.85 19.17 108.83
CA GLN A 368 -208.93 19.41 109.78
C GLN A 368 -208.62 18.77 111.15
N PRO A 369 -209.14 19.30 112.27
CA PRO A 369 -208.83 18.82 113.62
C PRO A 369 -209.56 17.52 113.94
N THR A 370 -208.90 16.61 114.67
CA THR A 370 -209.46 15.33 115.11
C THR A 370 -209.79 15.35 116.60
N GLY A 371 -210.90 14.69 116.99
CA GLY A 371 -211.54 14.79 118.31
C GLY A 371 -210.68 14.44 119.53
N ASP A 372 -209.56 13.74 119.35
CA ASP A 372 -208.58 13.42 120.41
C ASP A 372 -207.87 14.66 120.99
N TYR A 373 -207.98 15.81 120.32
CA TYR A 373 -207.42 17.08 120.81
C TYR A 373 -208.16 17.63 122.04
N PHE A 374 -209.45 17.31 122.23
CA PHE A 374 -210.26 17.86 123.32
C PHE A 374 -210.25 17.02 124.61
N THR A 375 -209.65 15.82 124.59
CA THR A 375 -209.57 14.92 125.75
C THR A 375 -208.31 15.10 126.60
N GLN A 376 -207.43 16.05 126.25
CA GLN A 376 -206.16 16.30 126.94
C GLN A 376 -206.22 17.33 128.09
N PHE A 377 -207.42 17.76 128.47
CA PHE A 377 -207.62 18.54 129.70
C PHE A 377 -207.48 17.67 130.97
N ASN A 378 -207.01 18.30 132.06
CA ASN A 378 -207.40 18.03 133.46
C ASN A 378 -207.37 16.56 133.95
N THR A 379 -206.23 15.88 133.86
CA THR A 379 -206.07 14.48 134.34
C THR A 379 -205.31 14.31 135.66
N GLY A 380 -205.03 15.37 136.42
CA GLY A 380 -204.37 15.25 137.73
C GLY A 380 -204.69 16.36 138.71
N SER A 381 -205.10 15.99 139.94
CA SER A 381 -205.34 16.90 141.05
C SER A 381 -204.02 17.31 141.73
N ARG A 382 -203.55 18.50 141.35
CA ARG A 382 -202.66 19.35 142.14
C ARG A 382 -203.11 20.79 142.00
#